data_AF-A0A850CQV7-F1
#
_entry.id   AF-A0A850CQV7-F1
#
_cell.length_a   1.000
_cell.length_b   1.000
_cell.length_c   1.000
_cell.angle_alpha   90.00
_cell.angle_beta   90.00
_cell.angle_gamma   90.00
#
_symmetry.space_group_name_H-M   'P 1'
#
loop_
_entity.id
_entity.type
_entity.pdbx_description
1 polymer ?
#
loop_
_entity_poly.entity_id
_entity_poly.type
_entity_poly.pdbx_seq_one_letter_code
_entity_poly.pdbx_strand_id
1 'polypeptide(L)'
;MREIDADFAAWARARQLRLLRATALVTGDVKRAEQLVLRALTSLALHWHHVRGSDPDAYVRARLHPAALAVAEKDPHVRDATEPRDLPLRLRVLTPRQRAVLVLRCYDGRSVDDTADVVGLSPERVRRAEREARAALGAETDGELTPDEVAGVLESATASVREVDLAERAWHDAVLHRSATRRRAGSAVAAAGLVVGGAVLAGRDPVVASSPAPAPVGLTQVPLLAEATWHTTAEGLRYVVAPVAGTEADQPVLSVGLPSVIDPGRAHELASRPLPEGMGSFGDAVYLERRAPGRWVPVLLYGDGELLTLDTVELTDVRPASGVARPPLGIWAFSGDKTTVAFAQPGKVVVFDVQTREVSDVAIPSRTLEWVAWRGSYVQAGSADGLWSPGLSARWPAPEPPRRPGAREFRVEAGRTVLDERAPDPSARPLAVAWPRTRPVGDTVSNARQFASVFRLAAGDSHGIEAVDPRRVIVATNSLGHDRMLVFGEEQPRSADCCAVLGWTVRGELMYLSTAPSGTWIMAWDVESGVVHRVSQFLTSDAVPPLIALGARFTVS
;
A
#
# COMPACT_ATOMS: atom_id res chain seq x y z
N MET A 1 3.03 19.19 7.54
CA MET A 1 1.73 18.46 7.51
C MET A 1 0.62 19.48 7.68
N ARG A 2 -0.42 19.52 6.82
CA ARG A 2 -1.56 20.41 7.06
C ARG A 2 -2.49 19.74 8.06
N GLU A 3 -2.77 20.45 9.15
CA GLU A 3 -3.72 20.04 10.18
C GLU A 3 -5.11 19.74 9.56
N ILE A 4 -5.86 18.83 10.17
CA ILE A 4 -7.22 18.51 9.74
C ILE A 4 -8.11 19.74 9.83
N ASP A 5 -8.96 19.96 8.81
CA ASP A 5 -9.97 21.02 8.87
C ASP A 5 -10.97 20.69 9.98
N ALA A 6 -11.06 21.57 10.97
CA ALA A 6 -11.83 21.35 12.19
C ALA A 6 -13.33 21.12 11.91
N ASP A 7 -13.90 21.83 10.92
CA ASP A 7 -15.31 21.68 10.55
C ASP A 7 -15.57 20.32 9.91
N PHE A 8 -14.65 19.86 9.05
CA PHE A 8 -14.73 18.51 8.49
C PHE A 8 -14.62 17.45 9.59
N ALA A 9 -13.63 17.58 10.48
CA ALA A 9 -13.42 16.64 11.57
C ALA A 9 -14.65 16.54 12.47
N ALA A 10 -15.23 17.69 12.86
CA ALA A 10 -16.43 17.75 13.67
C ALA A 10 -17.62 17.11 12.96
N TRP A 11 -17.84 17.43 11.67
CA TRP A 11 -18.93 16.85 10.88
C TRP A 11 -18.78 15.33 10.74
N ALA A 12 -17.58 14.86 10.41
CA ALA A 12 -17.30 13.45 10.15
C ALA A 12 -17.37 12.63 11.45
N ARG A 13 -16.73 13.09 12.54
CA ARG A 13 -16.79 12.39 13.83
C ARG A 13 -18.21 12.31 14.38
N ALA A 14 -19.03 13.34 14.18
CA ALA A 14 -20.44 13.30 14.58
C ALA A 14 -21.29 12.24 13.82
N ARG A 15 -20.81 11.72 12.69
CA ARG A 15 -21.59 10.86 11.78
C ARG A 15 -20.95 9.51 11.46
N GLN A 16 -19.65 9.35 11.68
CA GLN A 16 -18.89 8.17 11.26
C GLN A 16 -19.46 6.87 11.81
N LEU A 17 -19.87 6.85 13.08
CA LEU A 17 -20.48 5.67 13.69
C LEU A 17 -21.82 5.33 13.04
N ARG A 18 -22.69 6.32 12.81
CA ARG A 18 -23.99 6.09 12.17
C ARG A 18 -23.82 5.62 10.72
N LEU A 19 -22.90 6.23 9.97
CA LEU A 19 -22.57 5.81 8.60
C LEU A 19 -22.03 4.37 8.57
N LEU A 20 -21.17 4.00 9.53
CA LEU A 20 -20.62 2.65 9.66
C LEU A 20 -21.71 1.63 9.96
N ARG A 21 -22.60 1.92 10.93
CA ARG A 21 -23.73 1.06 11.28
C ARG A 21 -24.70 0.88 10.12
N ALA A 22 -25.10 1.98 9.47
CA ALA A 22 -25.98 1.95 8.29
C ALA A 22 -25.37 1.10 7.16
N THR A 23 -24.08 1.28 6.89
CA THR A 23 -23.39 0.52 5.84
C THR A 23 -23.24 -0.96 6.20
N ALA A 24 -22.93 -1.28 7.47
CA ALA A 24 -22.82 -2.65 7.96
C ALA A 24 -24.14 -3.43 7.87
N LEU A 25 -25.28 -2.78 8.10
CA LEU A 25 -26.61 -3.39 7.92
C LEU A 25 -26.86 -3.80 6.47
N VAL A 26 -26.35 -3.02 5.50
CA VAL A 26 -26.50 -3.34 4.08
C VAL A 26 -25.50 -4.42 3.67
N THR A 27 -24.22 -4.29 4.02
CA THR A 27 -23.15 -5.21 3.60
C THR A 27 -23.15 -6.55 4.34
N GLY A 28 -23.62 -6.59 5.59
CA GLY A 28 -23.51 -7.76 6.46
C GLY A 28 -22.08 -8.07 6.95
N ASP A 29 -21.14 -7.13 6.76
CA ASP A 29 -19.72 -7.24 7.09
C ASP A 29 -19.20 -5.86 7.53
N VAL A 30 -18.77 -5.76 8.80
CA VAL A 30 -18.31 -4.50 9.42
C VAL A 30 -17.00 -4.00 8.80
N LYS A 31 -16.08 -4.91 8.43
CA LYS A 31 -14.79 -4.53 7.83
C LYS A 31 -14.96 -3.98 6.42
N ARG A 32 -15.88 -4.55 5.63
CA ARG A 32 -16.24 -4.01 4.32
C ARG A 32 -16.95 -2.66 4.45
N ALA A 33 -17.83 -2.53 5.46
CA ALA A 33 -18.50 -1.27 5.73
C ALA A 33 -17.51 -0.14 6.07
N GLU A 34 -16.52 -0.40 6.93
CA GLU A 34 -15.48 0.58 7.28
C GLU A 34 -14.73 1.11 6.05
N GLN A 35 -14.36 0.22 5.12
CA GLN A 35 -13.65 0.61 3.90
C GLN A 35 -14.49 1.48 2.98
N LEU A 36 -15.80 1.20 2.87
CA LEU A 36 -16.71 1.99 2.05
C LEU A 36 -16.95 3.37 2.67
N VAL A 37 -17.14 3.45 3.99
CA VAL A 37 -17.31 4.71 4.71
C VAL A 37 -16.04 5.57 4.58
N LEU A 38 -14.86 4.97 4.78
CA LEU A 38 -13.59 5.68 4.59
C LEU A 38 -13.48 6.27 3.19
N ARG A 39 -13.74 5.49 2.13
CA ARG A 39 -13.70 5.99 0.74
C ARG A 39 -14.68 7.15 0.51
N ALA A 40 -15.89 7.06 1.05
CA ALA A 40 -16.89 8.11 0.91
C ALA A 40 -16.47 9.40 1.65
N LEU A 41 -15.92 9.27 2.86
CA LEU A 41 -15.39 10.39 3.64
C LEU A 41 -14.15 11.00 2.97
N THR A 42 -13.26 10.22 2.36
CA THR A 42 -12.12 10.73 1.58
C THR A 42 -12.61 11.54 0.38
N SER A 43 -13.62 11.05 -0.34
CA SER A 43 -14.24 11.79 -1.45
C SER A 43 -14.89 13.08 -0.98
N LEU A 44 -15.56 13.08 0.19
CA LEU A 44 -16.13 14.28 0.78
C LEU A 44 -15.02 15.26 1.18
N ALA A 45 -13.99 14.79 1.87
CA ALA A 45 -12.84 15.59 2.27
C ALA A 45 -12.18 16.25 1.05
N LEU A 46 -12.11 15.58 -0.10
CA LEU A 46 -11.61 16.16 -1.35
C LEU A 46 -12.42 17.37 -1.82
N HIS A 47 -13.74 17.31 -1.66
CA HIS A 47 -14.69 18.33 -2.12
C HIS A 47 -15.22 19.21 -0.99
N TRP A 48 -14.64 19.11 0.22
CA TRP A 48 -15.20 19.67 1.46
C TRP A 48 -15.55 21.15 1.36
N HIS A 49 -14.63 21.96 0.84
CA HIS A 49 -14.85 23.41 0.72
C HIS A 49 -16.06 23.79 -0.14
N HIS A 50 -16.44 22.95 -1.12
CA HIS A 50 -17.60 23.19 -1.98
C HIS A 50 -18.87 22.58 -1.39
N VAL A 51 -18.75 21.39 -0.79
CA VAL A 51 -19.92 20.62 -0.31
C VAL A 51 -20.42 21.13 1.04
N ARG A 52 -19.54 21.66 1.92
CA ARG A 52 -19.91 22.12 3.28
C ARG A 52 -20.99 23.19 3.33
N GLY A 53 -21.13 24.00 2.28
CA GLY A 53 -22.17 25.04 2.17
C GLY A 53 -23.49 24.56 1.55
N SER A 54 -23.55 23.29 1.16
CA SER A 54 -24.73 22.64 0.56
C SER A 54 -25.25 21.56 1.52
N ASP A 55 -25.23 20.29 1.12
CA ASP A 55 -25.61 19.16 1.96
C ASP A 55 -24.53 18.05 1.91
N PRO A 56 -23.59 18.02 2.86
CA PRO A 56 -22.63 16.93 3.01
C PRO A 56 -23.26 15.56 3.28
N ASP A 57 -24.40 15.53 3.98
CA ASP A 57 -25.13 14.29 4.29
C ASP A 57 -25.69 13.68 3.00
N ALA A 58 -26.26 14.48 2.11
CA ALA A 58 -26.69 14.02 0.78
C ALA A 58 -25.52 13.56 -0.09
N TYR A 59 -24.39 14.29 -0.08
CA TYR A 59 -23.21 13.95 -0.87
C TYR A 59 -22.65 12.56 -0.52
N VAL A 60 -22.53 12.27 0.78
CA VAL A 60 -22.05 10.97 1.27
C VAL A 60 -23.07 9.89 0.97
N ARG A 61 -24.36 10.13 1.24
CA ARG A 61 -25.43 9.16 1.00
C ARG A 61 -25.49 8.69 -0.45
N ALA A 62 -25.42 9.63 -1.39
CA ALA A 62 -25.47 9.37 -2.83
C ALA A 62 -24.31 8.49 -3.34
N ARG A 63 -23.20 8.41 -2.60
CA ARG A 63 -22.04 7.58 -2.96
C ARG A 63 -21.98 6.29 -2.15
N LEU A 64 -22.31 6.36 -0.86
CA LEU A 64 -22.12 5.27 0.09
C LEU A 64 -23.15 4.17 -0.10
N HIS A 65 -24.45 4.49 -0.19
CA HIS A 65 -25.49 3.47 -0.27
C HIS A 65 -25.49 2.66 -1.58
N PRO A 66 -25.32 3.27 -2.77
CA PRO A 66 -25.19 2.48 -4.00
C PRO A 66 -23.97 1.56 -3.96
N ALA A 67 -22.85 2.04 -3.43
CA ALA A 67 -21.64 1.23 -3.29
C ALA A 67 -21.84 0.06 -2.32
N ALA A 68 -22.49 0.31 -1.18
CA ALA A 68 -22.81 -0.72 -0.19
C ALA A 68 -23.73 -1.79 -0.77
N LEU A 69 -24.79 -1.38 -1.50
CA LEU A 69 -25.70 -2.29 -2.16
C LEU A 69 -25.00 -3.14 -3.22
N ALA A 70 -24.19 -2.50 -4.09
CA ALA A 70 -23.45 -3.20 -5.14
C ALA A 70 -22.46 -4.23 -4.58
N VAL A 71 -21.81 -3.93 -3.45
CA VAL A 71 -20.95 -4.89 -2.75
C VAL A 71 -21.76 -6.04 -2.17
N ALA A 72 -22.89 -5.75 -1.53
CA ALA A 72 -23.73 -6.76 -0.91
C ALA A 72 -24.40 -7.71 -1.93
N GLU A 73 -24.76 -7.21 -3.11
CA GLU A 73 -25.33 -8.03 -4.19
C GLU A 73 -24.29 -8.92 -4.90
N LYS A 74 -23.02 -8.52 -4.88
CA LYS A 74 -21.91 -9.27 -5.50
C LYS A 74 -21.24 -10.27 -4.56
N ASP A 75 -21.68 -10.36 -3.30
CA ASP A 75 -21.07 -11.24 -2.31
C ASP A 75 -21.34 -12.72 -2.65
N PRO A 76 -20.32 -13.54 -2.95
CA PRO A 76 -20.50 -14.96 -3.24
C PRO A 76 -21.11 -15.74 -2.07
N HIS A 77 -20.96 -15.28 -0.82
CA HIS A 77 -21.59 -15.92 0.35
C HIS A 77 -23.13 -15.83 0.33
N VAL A 78 -23.69 -14.83 -0.36
CA VAL A 78 -25.14 -14.72 -0.61
C VAL A 78 -25.61 -15.73 -1.67
N ARG A 79 -24.71 -16.24 -2.53
CA ARG A 79 -24.99 -17.29 -3.53
C ARG A 79 -24.82 -18.70 -2.97
N ASP A 80 -23.84 -18.92 -2.09
CA ASP A 80 -23.51 -20.23 -1.50
C ASP A 80 -24.20 -20.51 -0.15
N ALA A 81 -25.23 -19.73 0.21
CA ALA A 81 -25.96 -19.84 1.48
C ALA A 81 -25.07 -19.82 2.75
N THR A 82 -23.87 -19.25 2.66
CA THR A 82 -23.01 -19.03 3.83
C THR A 82 -23.53 -17.79 4.55
N GLU A 83 -23.79 -17.92 5.85
CA GLU A 83 -24.46 -16.86 6.60
C GLU A 83 -23.64 -15.56 6.64
N PRO A 84 -24.27 -14.38 6.47
CA PRO A 84 -23.59 -13.10 6.64
C PRO A 84 -22.96 -13.02 8.05
N ARG A 85 -21.64 -12.80 8.09
CA ARG A 85 -20.81 -13.03 9.29
C ARG A 85 -21.25 -12.19 10.49
N ASP A 86 -21.59 -10.93 10.25
CA ASP A 86 -21.84 -9.95 11.32
C ASP A 86 -23.32 -9.51 11.38
N LEU A 87 -24.19 -10.07 10.54
CA LEU A 87 -25.61 -9.70 10.50
C LEU A 87 -26.44 -10.62 11.42
N PRO A 88 -27.24 -10.09 12.35
CA PRO A 88 -28.10 -10.89 13.22
C PRO A 88 -29.09 -11.75 12.42
N LEU A 89 -29.40 -12.95 12.94
CA LEU A 89 -30.29 -13.94 12.31
C LEU A 89 -31.59 -13.32 11.78
N ARG A 90 -32.24 -12.46 12.57
CA ARG A 90 -33.50 -11.79 12.23
C ARG A 90 -33.42 -10.92 10.96
N LEU A 91 -32.24 -10.37 10.62
CA LEU A 91 -32.05 -9.55 9.43
C LEU A 91 -31.61 -10.36 8.19
N ARG A 92 -31.24 -11.63 8.37
CA ARG A 92 -30.79 -12.50 7.27
C ARG A 92 -31.91 -12.93 6.33
N VAL A 93 -33.15 -12.87 6.78
CA VAL A 93 -34.34 -13.12 5.95
C VAL A 93 -34.54 -12.05 4.86
N LEU A 94 -33.87 -10.90 4.99
CA LEU A 94 -33.99 -9.79 4.05
C LEU A 94 -32.90 -9.84 2.98
N THR A 95 -33.30 -9.58 1.74
CA THR A 95 -32.36 -9.35 0.63
C THR A 95 -31.52 -8.08 0.86
N PRO A 96 -30.31 -7.97 0.28
CA PRO A 96 -29.50 -6.75 0.37
C PRO A 96 -30.26 -5.47 -0.02
N ARG A 97 -31.10 -5.57 -1.06
CA ARG A 97 -31.95 -4.46 -1.52
C ARG A 97 -33.03 -4.08 -0.50
N GLN A 98 -33.68 -5.05 0.13
CA GLN A 98 -34.64 -4.79 1.20
C GLN A 98 -33.96 -4.15 2.42
N ARG A 99 -32.77 -4.63 2.80
CA ARG A 99 -31.98 -4.02 3.88
C ARG A 99 -31.62 -2.57 3.56
N ALA A 100 -31.15 -2.29 2.33
CA ALA A 100 -30.84 -0.92 1.89
C ALA A 100 -32.06 0.01 1.95
N VAL A 101 -33.25 -0.48 1.55
CA VAL A 101 -34.51 0.28 1.65
C VAL A 101 -34.87 0.56 3.11
N LEU A 102 -34.81 -0.43 4.00
CA LEU A 102 -35.12 -0.23 5.42
C LEU A 102 -34.12 0.70 6.11
N VAL A 103 -32.82 0.61 5.77
CA VAL A 103 -31.81 1.53 6.29
C VAL A 103 -32.14 2.97 5.86
N LEU A 104 -32.42 3.22 4.59
CA LEU A 104 -32.75 4.57 4.13
C LEU A 104 -34.07 5.11 4.71
N ARG A 105 -35.11 4.27 4.77
CA ARG A 105 -36.47 4.68 5.16
C ARG A 105 -36.67 4.74 6.67
N CYS A 106 -36.18 3.75 7.41
CA CYS A 106 -36.44 3.59 8.85
C CYS A 106 -35.23 4.02 9.70
N TYR A 107 -34.00 3.73 9.27
CA TYR A 107 -32.80 4.09 10.05
C TYR A 107 -32.32 5.53 9.78
N ASP A 108 -32.37 5.99 8.53
CA ASP A 108 -31.93 7.34 8.13
C ASP A 108 -33.08 8.34 7.90
N GLY A 109 -34.33 7.88 8.01
CA GLY A 109 -35.53 8.72 7.94
C GLY A 109 -35.77 9.41 6.59
N ARG A 110 -35.34 8.81 5.47
CA ARG A 110 -35.44 9.40 4.13
C ARG A 110 -36.81 9.21 3.50
N SER A 111 -37.18 10.11 2.60
CA SER A 111 -38.43 10.01 1.83
C SER A 111 -38.40 8.79 0.89
N VAL A 112 -39.57 8.41 0.37
CA VAL A 112 -39.65 7.32 -0.62
C VAL A 112 -38.90 7.72 -1.90
N ASP A 113 -39.05 8.97 -2.33
CA ASP A 113 -38.46 9.47 -3.57
C ASP A 113 -36.93 9.57 -3.46
N ASP A 114 -36.42 10.10 -2.34
CA ASP A 114 -34.97 10.12 -2.05
C ASP A 114 -34.39 8.69 -2.04
N THR A 115 -35.14 7.74 -1.48
CA THR A 115 -34.71 6.33 -1.42
C THR A 115 -34.69 5.71 -2.82
N ALA A 116 -35.68 6.06 -3.65
CA ALA A 116 -35.80 5.58 -5.02
C ALA A 116 -34.59 6.04 -5.86
N ASP A 117 -34.23 7.31 -5.75
CA ASP A 117 -33.07 7.89 -6.43
C ASP A 117 -31.76 7.25 -5.99
N VAL A 118 -31.58 7.06 -4.68
CA VAL A 118 -30.35 6.47 -4.12
C VAL A 118 -30.20 4.99 -4.49
N VAL A 119 -31.28 4.21 -4.50
CA VAL A 119 -31.22 2.75 -4.75
C VAL A 119 -31.35 2.42 -6.24
N GLY A 120 -31.74 3.38 -7.09
CA GLY A 120 -31.99 3.17 -8.51
C GLY A 120 -33.28 2.38 -8.80
N LEU A 121 -34.33 2.67 -8.03
CA LEU A 121 -35.65 2.03 -8.16
C LEU A 121 -36.73 3.08 -8.43
N SER A 122 -37.94 2.66 -8.82
CA SER A 122 -39.10 3.56 -8.81
C SER A 122 -39.67 3.71 -7.40
N PRO A 123 -40.32 4.84 -7.06
CA PRO A 123 -40.98 5.04 -5.76
C PRO A 123 -41.95 3.91 -5.38
N GLU A 124 -42.68 3.37 -6.36
CA GLU A 124 -43.58 2.22 -6.16
C GLU A 124 -42.83 0.95 -5.72
N ARG A 125 -41.69 0.67 -6.35
CA ARG A 125 -40.84 -0.47 -6.00
C ARG A 125 -40.22 -0.30 -4.62
N VAL A 126 -39.89 0.92 -4.22
CA VAL A 126 -39.44 1.23 -2.84
C VAL A 126 -40.55 0.92 -1.85
N ARG A 127 -41.77 1.45 -2.04
CA ARG A 127 -42.91 1.20 -1.13
C ARG A 127 -43.23 -0.29 -1.02
N ARG A 128 -43.14 -1.02 -2.14
CA ARG A 128 -43.34 -2.47 -2.15
C ARG A 128 -42.24 -3.20 -1.36
N ALA A 129 -40.98 -2.90 -1.64
CA ALA A 129 -39.85 -3.52 -0.94
C ALA A 129 -39.85 -3.21 0.57
N GLU A 130 -40.25 -1.99 0.95
CA GLU A 130 -40.42 -1.57 2.35
C GLU A 130 -41.49 -2.42 3.05
N ARG A 131 -42.69 -2.55 2.47
CA ARG A 131 -43.77 -3.38 3.04
C ARG A 131 -43.37 -4.85 3.16
N GLU A 132 -42.78 -5.42 2.11
CA GLU A 132 -42.33 -6.82 2.11
C GLU A 132 -41.28 -7.07 3.20
N ALA A 133 -40.33 -6.14 3.35
CA ALA A 133 -39.29 -6.27 4.36
C ALA A 133 -39.84 -6.12 5.80
N ARG A 134 -40.80 -5.21 6.01
CA ARG A 134 -41.47 -5.02 7.31
C ARG A 134 -42.29 -6.24 7.71
N ALA A 135 -43.05 -6.81 6.77
CA ALA A 135 -43.79 -8.05 6.98
C ALA A 135 -42.85 -9.23 7.31
N ALA A 136 -41.72 -9.35 6.60
CA ALA A 136 -40.74 -10.40 6.86
C ALA A 136 -40.12 -10.29 8.27
N LEU A 137 -39.86 -9.08 8.78
CA LEU A 137 -39.36 -8.87 10.14
C LEU A 137 -40.43 -9.04 11.23
N GLY A 138 -41.70 -8.83 10.88
CA GLY A 138 -42.86 -8.92 11.77
C GLY A 138 -43.47 -10.32 11.91
N ALA A 139 -43.06 -11.27 11.06
CA ALA A 139 -43.60 -12.64 11.06
C ALA A 139 -43.45 -13.38 12.41
N GLU A 140 -42.46 -13.00 13.24
CA GLU A 140 -42.26 -13.57 14.60
C GLU A 140 -43.05 -12.84 15.69
N THR A 141 -43.62 -11.67 15.40
CA THR A 141 -44.21 -10.73 16.41
C THR A 141 -45.73 -10.56 16.26
N ASP A 142 -46.39 -11.38 15.44
CA ASP A 142 -47.85 -11.34 15.16
C ASP A 142 -48.38 -9.97 14.68
N GLY A 143 -47.58 -9.22 13.92
CA GLY A 143 -47.98 -7.94 13.34
C GLY A 143 -46.93 -7.30 12.42
N GLU A 144 -47.37 -6.40 11.51
CA GLU A 144 -46.45 -5.61 10.68
C GLU A 144 -45.75 -4.55 11.53
N LEU A 145 -44.43 -4.62 11.67
CA LEU A 145 -43.66 -3.65 12.44
C LEU A 145 -43.83 -2.24 11.86
N THR A 146 -44.04 -1.25 12.71
CA THR A 146 -44.01 0.17 12.36
C THR A 146 -42.58 0.62 11.97
N PRO A 147 -42.42 1.74 11.24
CA PRO A 147 -41.09 2.25 10.90
C PRO A 147 -40.17 2.48 12.12
N ASP A 148 -40.74 2.93 13.24
CA ASP A 148 -39.98 3.18 14.48
C ASP A 148 -39.53 1.87 15.16
N GLU A 149 -40.39 0.84 15.15
CA GLU A 149 -40.02 -0.49 15.64
C GLU A 149 -38.91 -1.12 14.79
N VAL A 150 -38.98 -0.96 13.47
CA VAL A 150 -37.91 -1.40 12.56
C VAL A 150 -36.61 -0.64 12.85
N ALA A 151 -36.67 0.67 13.07
CA ALA A 151 -35.50 1.46 13.43
C ALA A 151 -34.84 0.91 14.71
N GLY A 152 -35.63 0.59 15.74
CA GLY A 152 -35.14 -0.02 16.99
C GLY A 152 -34.49 -1.41 16.77
N VAL A 153 -35.04 -2.22 15.87
CA VAL A 153 -34.43 -3.51 15.47
C VAL A 153 -33.07 -3.28 14.79
N LEU A 154 -32.97 -2.32 13.88
CA LEU A 154 -31.73 -2.00 13.17
C LEU A 154 -30.66 -1.38 14.09
N GLU A 155 -31.06 -0.55 15.04
CA GLU A 155 -30.17 -0.02 16.09
C GLU A 155 -29.63 -1.13 16.99
N SER A 156 -30.51 -2.02 17.47
CA SER A 156 -30.11 -3.17 18.29
C SER A 156 -29.15 -4.09 17.55
N ALA A 157 -29.40 -4.32 16.26
CA ALA A 157 -28.56 -5.16 15.39
C ALA A 157 -27.13 -4.62 15.22
N THR A 158 -26.91 -3.32 15.44
CA THR A 158 -25.61 -2.66 15.26
C THR A 158 -25.00 -2.15 16.56
N ALA A 159 -25.58 -2.50 17.72
CA ALA A 159 -25.10 -2.06 19.02
C ALA A 159 -23.65 -2.49 19.30
N SER A 160 -23.21 -3.64 18.79
CA SER A 160 -21.84 -4.15 18.92
C SER A 160 -20.82 -3.44 18.02
N VAL A 161 -21.27 -2.71 16.99
CA VAL A 161 -20.39 -1.97 16.09
C VAL A 161 -19.82 -0.78 16.86
N ARG A 162 -18.49 -0.79 17.01
CA ARG A 162 -17.73 0.26 17.72
C ARG A 162 -17.36 1.39 16.77
N GLU A 163 -17.19 2.56 17.35
CA GLU A 163 -16.69 3.73 16.64
C GLU A 163 -15.20 3.56 16.30
N VAL A 164 -14.83 3.96 15.08
CA VAL A 164 -13.47 4.01 14.57
C VAL A 164 -13.25 5.43 14.05
N ASP A 165 -12.13 6.08 14.37
CA ASP A 165 -11.83 7.42 13.83
C ASP A 165 -11.43 7.30 12.35
N LEU A 166 -12.40 7.58 11.49
CA LEU A 166 -12.22 7.60 10.03
C LEU A 166 -12.02 9.02 9.51
N ALA A 167 -12.36 10.04 10.31
CA ALA A 167 -12.26 11.44 9.89
C ALA A 167 -10.81 11.84 9.63
N GLU A 168 -9.91 11.52 10.56
CA GLU A 168 -8.50 11.85 10.42
C GLU A 168 -7.88 11.14 9.21
N ARG A 169 -8.13 9.85 9.06
CA ARG A 169 -7.64 9.05 7.94
C ARG A 169 -8.17 9.57 6.59
N ALA A 170 -9.46 9.88 6.50
CA ALA A 170 -10.08 10.40 5.28
C ALA A 170 -9.51 11.76 4.86
N TRP A 171 -9.23 12.64 5.82
CA TRP A 171 -8.64 13.94 5.52
C TRP A 171 -7.21 13.82 4.99
N HIS A 172 -6.40 12.96 5.62
CA HIS A 172 -5.05 12.67 5.14
C HIS A 172 -5.07 12.14 3.71
N ASP A 173 -5.90 11.15 3.41
CA ASP A 173 -6.06 10.59 2.06
C ASP A 173 -6.48 11.68 1.05
N ALA A 174 -7.37 12.60 1.44
CA ALA A 174 -7.82 13.69 0.58
C ALA A 174 -6.74 14.75 0.33
N VAL A 175 -5.97 15.14 1.35
CA VAL A 175 -4.86 16.09 1.18
C VAL A 175 -3.82 15.53 0.20
N LEU A 176 -3.53 14.23 0.31
CA LEU A 176 -2.65 13.54 -0.63
C LEU A 176 -3.22 13.59 -2.05
N HIS A 177 -4.50 13.31 -2.24
CA HIS A 177 -5.16 13.41 -3.55
C HIS A 177 -5.17 14.84 -4.14
N ARG A 178 -5.38 15.91 -3.34
CA ARG A 178 -5.32 17.31 -3.83
C ARG A 178 -3.92 17.72 -4.28
N SER A 179 -2.88 17.20 -3.63
CA SER A 179 -1.50 17.48 -4.00
C SER A 179 -1.11 16.88 -5.35
N ALA A 180 -1.74 15.75 -5.73
CA ALA A 180 -1.57 15.13 -7.03
C ALA A 180 -2.34 15.85 -8.15
N THR A 181 -3.54 16.37 -7.89
CA THR A 181 -4.36 17.09 -8.89
C THR A 181 -3.93 18.53 -9.14
N ARG A 182 -3.41 19.26 -8.13
CA ARG A 182 -2.86 20.62 -8.34
C ARG A 182 -1.63 20.65 -9.25
N ARG A 183 -0.82 19.58 -9.27
CA ARG A 183 0.29 19.42 -10.22
C ARG A 183 -0.19 19.24 -11.68
N ARG A 184 -1.46 18.87 -11.90
CA ARG A 184 -2.08 18.70 -13.22
C ARG A 184 -2.87 19.91 -13.71
N ALA A 185 -3.31 20.81 -12.83
CA ALA A 185 -4.16 21.96 -13.19
C ALA A 185 -3.37 23.25 -13.51
N GLY A 186 -2.12 23.37 -13.01
CA GLY A 186 -1.25 24.53 -13.30
C GLY A 186 -0.86 24.69 -14.78
N SER A 187 -1.08 23.66 -15.61
CA SER A 187 -0.78 23.61 -17.04
C SER A 187 -1.91 24.10 -17.96
N ALA A 188 -3.12 24.39 -17.44
CA ALA A 188 -4.30 24.63 -18.29
C ALA A 188 -4.72 26.11 -18.46
N VAL A 189 -4.14 27.06 -17.71
CA VAL A 189 -4.66 28.47 -17.67
C VAL A 189 -4.02 29.39 -18.73
N ALA A 190 -3.00 28.95 -19.47
CA ALA A 190 -2.27 29.82 -20.41
C ALA A 190 -2.70 29.70 -21.89
N ALA A 191 -3.90 29.20 -22.18
CA ALA A 191 -4.39 28.99 -23.55
C ALA A 191 -5.60 29.86 -23.88
N ALA A 192 -5.43 31.19 -23.91
CA ALA A 192 -6.42 32.08 -24.54
C ALA A 192 -5.73 33.34 -25.06
N GLY A 193 -5.11 33.25 -26.24
CA GLY A 193 -4.62 34.44 -26.93
C GLY A 193 -3.88 34.15 -28.24
N LEU A 194 -4.56 34.45 -29.34
CA LEU A 194 -4.05 34.79 -30.68
C LEU A 194 -3.75 33.69 -31.71
N VAL A 195 -4.76 33.51 -32.56
CA VAL A 195 -4.62 33.31 -34.01
C VAL A 195 -4.76 34.69 -34.67
N VAL A 196 -3.78 35.16 -35.46
CA VAL A 196 -3.95 35.78 -36.80
C VAL A 196 -2.55 35.90 -37.47
N GLY A 197 -2.39 35.20 -38.59
CA GLY A 197 -1.95 35.75 -39.88
C GLY A 197 -0.57 36.37 -40.04
N GLY A 198 0.30 35.69 -40.79
CA GLY A 198 1.44 36.31 -41.46
C GLY A 198 1.04 37.02 -42.77
N ALA A 199 1.86 37.99 -43.18
CA ALA A 199 2.21 38.24 -44.58
C ALA A 199 3.40 39.23 -44.64
N VAL A 200 4.40 38.84 -45.41
CA VAL A 200 5.64 39.56 -45.73
C VAL A 200 5.34 40.69 -46.74
N LEU A 201 6.06 41.82 -46.67
CA LEU A 201 6.75 42.44 -47.82
C LEU A 201 7.68 43.62 -47.42
N ALA A 202 8.97 43.40 -47.68
CA ALA A 202 10.06 44.30 -48.11
C ALA A 202 10.13 45.78 -47.67
N GLY A 203 11.30 46.18 -47.15
CA GLY A 203 11.84 47.54 -47.36
C GLY A 203 12.82 48.06 -46.30
N ARG A 204 14.13 47.96 -46.60
CA ARG A 204 15.31 48.78 -46.19
C ARG A 204 15.39 49.42 -44.78
N ASP A 205 16.52 49.13 -44.12
CA ASP A 205 16.95 49.55 -42.77
C ASP A 205 16.91 51.07 -42.49
N PRO A 206 16.75 51.43 -41.21
CA PRO A 206 17.93 51.97 -40.54
C PRO A 206 18.24 51.29 -39.19
N VAL A 207 19.54 51.30 -38.89
CA VAL A 207 20.21 50.79 -37.70
C VAL A 207 19.53 51.28 -36.41
N VAL A 208 18.93 50.35 -35.68
CA VAL A 208 18.55 50.50 -34.27
C VAL A 208 19.28 49.41 -33.51
N ALA A 209 20.05 49.79 -32.50
CA ALA A 209 20.82 48.88 -31.66
C ALA A 209 19.89 47.82 -31.04
N SER A 210 20.04 46.57 -31.48
CA SER A 210 19.38 45.43 -30.87
C SER A 210 20.07 45.11 -29.54
N SER A 211 19.28 45.16 -28.46
CA SER A 211 19.63 44.46 -27.22
C SER A 211 20.00 43.00 -27.51
N PRO A 212 20.94 42.41 -26.77
CA PRO A 212 21.30 41.01 -26.96
C PRO A 212 20.05 40.15 -26.85
N ALA A 213 19.76 39.37 -27.90
CA ALA A 213 18.69 38.39 -27.87
C ALA A 213 18.93 37.48 -26.65
N PRO A 214 17.91 37.20 -25.81
CA PRO A 214 18.05 36.17 -24.80
C PRO A 214 18.42 34.88 -25.55
N ALA A 215 19.49 34.23 -25.10
CA ALA A 215 19.92 32.95 -25.63
C ALA A 215 18.70 32.03 -25.79
N PRO A 216 18.61 31.21 -26.86
CA PRO A 216 17.51 30.27 -27.00
C PRO A 216 17.48 29.42 -25.73
N VAL A 217 16.47 29.65 -24.89
CA VAL A 217 16.20 28.76 -23.77
C VAL A 217 15.90 27.44 -24.43
N GLY A 218 16.79 26.46 -24.23
CA GLY A 218 16.62 25.12 -24.73
C GLY A 218 15.21 24.66 -24.38
N LEU A 219 14.36 24.54 -25.40
CA LEU A 219 13.01 24.02 -25.25
C LEU A 219 13.17 22.61 -24.70
N THR A 220 12.96 22.47 -23.40
CA THR A 220 12.92 21.16 -22.77
C THR A 220 11.64 20.51 -23.26
N GLN A 221 11.76 19.40 -24.01
CA GLN A 221 10.61 18.62 -24.42
C GLN A 221 9.78 18.28 -23.17
N VAL A 222 8.50 18.69 -23.17
CA VAL A 222 7.55 18.30 -22.13
C VAL A 222 7.13 16.86 -22.47
N PRO A 223 7.43 15.84 -21.62
CA PRO A 223 7.07 14.47 -21.94
C PRO A 223 5.55 14.32 -21.96
N LEU A 224 5.00 13.66 -22.99
CA LEU A 224 3.65 13.10 -22.91
C LEU A 224 3.55 12.24 -21.64
N LEU A 225 2.35 12.16 -21.03
CA LEU A 225 2.06 11.17 -19.98
C LEU A 225 2.63 9.82 -20.43
N ALA A 226 3.64 9.32 -19.72
CA ALA A 226 4.28 8.06 -20.05
C ALA A 226 3.24 6.94 -19.80
N GLU A 227 2.52 6.54 -20.83
CA GLU A 227 1.75 5.29 -20.80
C GLU A 227 2.75 4.14 -20.97
N ALA A 228 2.69 3.17 -20.08
CA ALA A 228 3.56 2.00 -20.19
C ALA A 228 3.08 1.11 -21.35
N THR A 229 4.01 0.63 -22.16
CA THR A 229 3.72 -0.34 -23.20
C THR A 229 3.53 -1.71 -22.57
N TRP A 230 2.30 -2.20 -22.60
CA TRP A 230 1.96 -3.53 -22.11
C TRP A 230 2.09 -4.57 -23.22
N HIS A 231 2.75 -5.66 -22.88
CA HIS A 231 2.89 -6.85 -23.70
C HIS A 231 2.18 -8.02 -23.01
N THR A 232 2.03 -9.13 -23.72
CA THR A 232 1.41 -10.35 -23.20
C THR A 232 2.24 -11.55 -23.63
N THR A 233 2.62 -12.42 -22.70
CA THR A 233 3.32 -13.67 -23.02
C THR A 233 2.37 -14.64 -23.75
N ALA A 234 2.92 -15.73 -24.32
CA ALA A 234 2.12 -16.76 -24.98
C ALA A 234 1.08 -17.41 -24.03
N GLU A 235 1.37 -17.41 -22.72
CA GLU A 235 0.54 -17.96 -21.65
C GLU A 235 -0.48 -16.93 -21.10
N GLY A 236 -0.53 -15.72 -21.65
CA GLY A 236 -1.50 -14.69 -21.27
C GLY A 236 -1.08 -13.79 -20.11
N LEU A 237 0.17 -13.88 -19.63
CA LEU A 237 0.65 -12.99 -18.57
C LEU A 237 0.99 -11.62 -19.15
N ARG A 238 0.42 -10.56 -18.57
CA ARG A 238 0.71 -9.19 -18.98
C ARG A 238 2.00 -8.68 -18.34
N TYR A 239 2.86 -8.08 -19.15
CA TYR A 239 4.13 -7.54 -18.67
C TYR A 239 4.45 -6.18 -19.29
N VAL A 240 5.33 -5.45 -18.60
CA VAL A 240 5.98 -4.25 -19.11
C VAL A 240 7.50 -4.43 -19.02
N VAL A 241 8.23 -3.79 -19.93
CA VAL A 241 9.70 -3.76 -19.86
C VAL A 241 10.10 -2.60 -18.94
N ALA A 242 10.96 -2.91 -17.96
CA ALA A 242 11.51 -1.91 -17.07
C ALA A 242 12.38 -0.91 -17.85
N PRO A 243 12.54 0.33 -17.35
CA PRO A 243 13.47 1.28 -17.95
C PRO A 243 14.86 0.68 -18.15
N VAL A 244 15.58 1.11 -19.19
CA VAL A 244 16.95 0.64 -19.42
C VAL A 244 17.84 1.06 -18.26
N ALA A 245 18.73 0.17 -17.80
CA ALA A 245 19.65 0.52 -16.73
C ALA A 245 20.48 1.75 -17.12
N GLY A 246 20.60 2.72 -16.23
CA GLY A 246 21.18 4.03 -16.53
C GLY A 246 20.16 5.15 -16.67
N THR A 247 18.90 4.84 -17.03
CA THR A 247 17.84 5.82 -17.29
C THR A 247 16.90 6.06 -16.09
N GLU A 248 17.24 5.53 -14.92
CA GLU A 248 16.43 5.68 -13.70
C GLU A 248 16.19 7.16 -13.35
N ALA A 249 17.19 8.01 -13.57
CA ALA A 249 17.11 9.46 -13.34
C ALA A 249 16.12 10.17 -14.26
N ASP A 250 15.74 9.58 -15.39
CA ASP A 250 14.83 10.18 -16.37
C ASP A 250 13.36 9.80 -16.12
N GLN A 251 13.13 8.84 -15.21
CA GLN A 251 11.78 8.36 -14.91
C GLN A 251 10.95 9.41 -14.15
N PRO A 252 9.61 9.40 -14.29
CA PRO A 252 8.74 10.34 -13.58
C PRO A 252 8.91 10.21 -12.06
N VAL A 253 8.86 11.34 -11.34
CA VAL A 253 9.06 11.37 -9.88
C VAL A 253 7.80 10.94 -9.14
N LEU A 254 7.94 10.00 -8.21
CA LEU A 254 6.92 9.65 -7.23
C LEU A 254 7.34 10.09 -5.84
N SER A 255 6.67 11.11 -5.31
CA SER A 255 6.90 11.57 -3.95
C SER A 255 6.12 10.69 -2.96
N VAL A 256 6.84 9.86 -2.21
CA VAL A 256 6.29 9.01 -1.14
C VAL A 256 6.66 9.51 0.26
N GLY A 257 7.36 10.64 0.35
CA GLY A 257 7.87 11.20 1.61
C GLY A 257 9.33 10.85 1.92
N LEU A 258 9.98 10.01 1.10
CA LEU A 258 11.44 9.87 1.13
C LEU A 258 12.10 11.13 0.54
N PRO A 259 13.29 11.51 1.03
CA PRO A 259 14.08 12.57 0.40
C PRO A 259 14.46 12.14 -1.03
N SER A 260 14.63 13.11 -1.92
CA SER A 260 15.00 12.84 -3.33
C SER A 260 16.37 12.17 -3.46
N VAL A 261 17.26 12.42 -2.50
CA VAL A 261 18.57 11.79 -2.37
C VAL A 261 18.79 11.38 -0.92
N ILE A 262 19.16 10.12 -0.70
CA ILE A 262 19.65 9.61 0.57
C ILE A 262 21.18 9.61 0.46
N ASP A 263 21.82 10.54 1.17
CA ASP A 263 23.27 10.74 1.19
C ASP A 263 23.84 10.30 2.55
N PRO A 264 24.48 9.11 2.64
CA PRO A 264 25.15 8.66 3.86
C PRO A 264 26.35 9.51 4.29
N GLY A 265 26.79 10.48 3.49
CA GLY A 265 27.86 11.41 3.85
C GLY A 265 27.38 12.62 4.67
N ARG A 266 26.07 12.84 4.81
CA ARG A 266 25.51 13.92 5.64
C ARG A 266 25.82 13.69 7.12
N ALA A 267 25.76 14.74 7.93
CA ALA A 267 25.99 14.61 9.37
C ALA A 267 24.97 13.66 10.04
N HIS A 268 25.48 12.78 10.92
CA HIS A 268 24.68 11.82 11.68
C HIS A 268 24.51 12.29 13.13
N GLU A 269 23.30 12.12 13.65
CA GLU A 269 23.10 12.01 15.10
C GLU A 269 23.56 10.63 15.59
N LEU A 270 23.87 10.51 16.88
CA LEU A 270 24.25 9.26 17.52
C LEU A 270 23.16 8.84 18.50
N ALA A 271 22.78 7.56 18.48
CA ALA A 271 21.79 7.00 19.38
C ALA A 271 22.22 7.08 20.86
N SER A 272 23.52 7.08 21.13
CA SER A 272 24.07 7.28 22.48
C SER A 272 23.82 8.68 23.07
N ARG A 273 23.45 9.67 22.26
CA ARG A 273 23.15 11.03 22.73
C ARG A 273 21.72 11.12 23.29
N PRO A 274 21.42 12.06 24.20
CA PRO A 274 20.06 12.29 24.68
C PRO A 274 19.08 12.65 23.55
N LEU A 275 17.81 12.25 23.69
CA LEU A 275 16.75 12.61 22.76
C LEU A 275 16.48 14.14 22.84
N PRO A 276 16.48 14.88 21.73
CA PRO A 276 15.95 16.24 21.72
C PRO A 276 14.46 16.24 22.11
N GLU A 277 14.02 17.22 22.91
CA GLU A 277 12.60 17.36 23.26
C GLU A 277 11.74 17.57 22.00
N GLY A 278 10.63 16.83 21.87
CA GLY A 278 9.68 16.99 20.77
C GLY A 278 9.95 16.14 19.51
N MET A 279 10.92 15.22 19.55
CA MET A 279 11.17 14.29 18.46
C MET A 279 10.09 13.19 18.41
N GLY A 280 8.93 13.50 17.84
CA GLY A 280 7.95 12.50 17.43
C GLY A 280 8.33 11.96 16.06
N SER A 281 9.26 10.99 15.98
CA SER A 281 9.60 10.40 14.67
C SER A 281 9.77 8.89 14.76
N PHE A 282 9.01 8.20 13.91
CA PHE A 282 9.14 6.79 13.60
C PHE A 282 10.32 6.60 12.64
N GLY A 283 11.00 5.44 12.72
CA GLY A 283 12.05 5.14 11.73
C GLY A 283 11.45 4.99 10.33
N ASP A 284 11.94 5.80 9.39
CA ASP A 284 11.43 5.88 8.02
C ASP A 284 12.13 4.88 7.10
N ALA A 285 13.44 4.69 7.27
CA ALA A 285 14.18 3.61 6.62
C ALA A 285 15.40 3.24 7.48
N VAL A 286 15.99 2.07 7.22
CA VAL A 286 17.25 1.65 7.85
C VAL A 286 18.16 1.07 6.79
N TYR A 287 19.43 1.46 6.81
CA TYR A 287 20.49 0.83 6.03
C TYR A 287 21.66 0.46 6.94
N LEU A 288 22.63 -0.27 6.41
CA LEU A 288 23.83 -0.67 7.16
C LEU A 288 25.07 0.06 6.64
N GLU A 289 25.87 0.56 7.56
CA GLU A 289 27.21 1.09 7.29
C GLU A 289 28.26 0.10 7.79
N ARG A 290 29.22 -0.24 6.94
CA ARG A 290 30.31 -1.17 7.24
C ARG A 290 31.40 -0.44 8.03
N ARG A 291 31.66 -0.90 9.26
CA ARG A 291 32.77 -0.40 10.09
C ARG A 291 34.06 -1.18 9.90
N ALA A 292 33.94 -2.48 9.66
CA ALA A 292 35.03 -3.40 9.34
C ALA A 292 34.49 -4.57 8.50
N PRO A 293 35.34 -5.42 7.90
CA PRO A 293 34.87 -6.61 7.19
C PRO A 293 33.94 -7.46 8.08
N GLY A 294 32.69 -7.60 7.65
CA GLY A 294 31.64 -8.35 8.34
C GLY A 294 31.11 -7.71 9.64
N ARG A 295 31.44 -6.44 9.90
CA ARG A 295 30.92 -5.65 11.03
C ARG A 295 30.14 -4.44 10.54
N TRP A 296 28.95 -4.26 11.08
CA TRP A 296 27.95 -3.32 10.60
C TRP A 296 27.37 -2.49 11.72
N VAL A 297 27.07 -1.24 11.42
CA VAL A 297 26.31 -0.34 12.29
C VAL A 297 25.07 0.11 11.52
N PRO A 298 23.86 -0.05 12.07
CA PRO A 298 22.65 0.45 11.44
C PRO A 298 22.59 1.97 11.46
N VAL A 299 22.06 2.56 10.39
CA VAL A 299 21.73 3.98 10.31
C VAL A 299 20.25 4.10 9.97
N LEU A 300 19.51 4.78 10.84
CA LEU A 300 18.11 5.12 10.63
C LEU A 300 18.01 6.43 9.86
N LEU A 301 17.16 6.42 8.84
CA LEU A 301 16.61 7.61 8.22
C LEU A 301 15.30 7.96 8.93
N TYR A 302 15.08 9.23 9.24
CA TYR A 302 13.84 9.70 9.85
C TYR A 302 13.49 11.13 9.41
N GLY A 303 12.23 11.53 9.60
CA GLY A 303 11.75 12.88 9.33
C GLY A 303 11.87 13.30 7.86
N ASP A 304 12.52 14.43 7.61
CA ASP A 304 12.77 14.99 6.27
C ASP A 304 14.16 14.58 5.72
N GLY A 305 14.68 13.43 6.17
CA GLY A 305 15.94 12.86 5.73
C GLY A 305 17.11 13.10 6.69
N GLU A 306 16.82 13.12 7.98
CA GLU A 306 17.83 13.12 9.05
C GLU A 306 18.36 11.71 9.26
N LEU A 307 19.62 11.60 9.72
CA LEU A 307 20.33 10.35 9.89
C LEU A 307 20.69 10.13 11.35
N LEU A 308 20.32 8.97 11.90
CA LEU A 308 20.64 8.54 13.25
C LEU A 308 21.46 7.24 13.18
N THR A 309 22.73 7.32 13.54
CA THR A 309 23.60 6.15 13.67
C THR A 309 23.31 5.43 14.99
N LEU A 310 23.00 4.14 14.92
CA LEU A 310 22.81 3.29 16.08
C LEU A 310 24.17 2.82 16.61
N ASP A 311 24.98 3.74 17.14
CA ASP A 311 26.33 3.48 17.64
C ASP A 311 26.37 2.56 18.88
N THR A 312 25.21 2.31 19.50
CA THR A 312 24.99 1.33 20.55
C THR A 312 24.71 -0.09 20.02
N VAL A 313 24.55 -0.26 18.71
CA VAL A 313 24.24 -1.53 18.04
C VAL A 313 25.39 -1.91 17.12
N GLU A 314 26.08 -3.00 17.47
CA GLU A 314 27.08 -3.62 16.61
C GLU A 314 26.53 -4.95 16.07
N LEU A 315 26.51 -5.07 14.75
CA LEU A 315 26.03 -6.27 14.07
C LEU A 315 27.16 -6.96 13.31
N THR A 316 27.04 -8.27 13.18
CA THR A 316 27.94 -9.12 12.39
C THR A 316 27.19 -9.79 11.24
N ASP A 317 27.91 -10.24 10.22
CA ASP A 317 27.31 -11.00 9.11
C ASP A 317 26.50 -12.19 9.62
N VAL A 318 25.32 -12.39 9.03
CA VAL A 318 24.59 -13.65 9.14
C VAL A 318 25.19 -14.67 8.18
N ARG A 319 25.37 -15.90 8.65
CA ARG A 319 25.86 -17.02 7.84
C ARG A 319 24.76 -18.07 7.70
N PRO A 320 23.98 -18.02 6.61
CA PRO A 320 23.02 -19.07 6.30
C PRO A 320 23.72 -20.41 6.11
N ALA A 321 22.96 -21.51 6.20
CA ALA A 321 23.48 -22.86 5.97
C ALA A 321 24.08 -23.02 4.55
N SER A 322 23.64 -22.18 3.60
CA SER A 322 24.21 -22.07 2.25
C SER A 322 25.66 -21.53 2.20
N GLY A 323 26.21 -21.06 3.33
CA GLY A 323 27.63 -20.76 3.53
C GLY A 323 28.09 -19.35 3.15
N VAL A 324 27.30 -18.59 2.41
CA VAL A 324 27.67 -17.23 1.99
C VAL A 324 27.23 -16.22 3.05
N ALA A 325 28.19 -15.59 3.72
CA ALA A 325 27.96 -14.53 4.69
C ALA A 325 27.27 -13.32 4.04
N ARG A 326 26.29 -12.72 4.73
CA ARG A 326 25.53 -11.57 4.24
C ARG A 326 25.30 -10.54 5.36
N PRO A 327 25.09 -9.26 5.00
CA PRO A 327 24.72 -8.26 5.99
C PRO A 327 23.37 -8.62 6.66
N PRO A 328 23.22 -8.37 7.98
CA PRO A 328 22.08 -8.80 8.79
C PRO A 328 20.86 -7.87 8.68
N LEU A 329 20.48 -7.47 7.46
CA LEU A 329 19.33 -6.60 7.23
C LEU A 329 18.40 -7.20 6.17
N GLY A 330 17.15 -7.46 6.56
CA GLY A 330 16.07 -7.87 5.66
C GLY A 330 14.98 -6.81 5.59
N ILE A 331 14.11 -6.90 4.58
CA ILE A 331 13.08 -5.87 4.32
C ILE A 331 12.00 -5.77 5.41
N TRP A 332 11.94 -6.76 6.30
CA TRP A 332 10.96 -6.86 7.41
C TRP A 332 11.52 -6.42 8.76
N ALA A 333 12.61 -5.64 8.77
CA ALA A 333 13.30 -5.21 9.98
C ALA A 333 12.45 -4.30 10.88
N PHE A 334 11.49 -3.55 10.32
CA PHE A 334 10.62 -2.64 11.10
C PHE A 334 9.38 -3.33 11.67
N SER A 335 9.00 -2.96 12.89
CA SER A 335 7.71 -3.32 13.48
C SER A 335 6.54 -2.67 12.76
N GLY A 336 5.34 -3.24 12.90
CA GLY A 336 4.13 -2.73 12.23
C GLY A 336 3.73 -1.33 12.69
N ASP A 337 4.00 -1.00 13.95
CA ASP A 337 3.85 0.34 14.54
C ASP A 337 5.08 1.23 14.35
N LYS A 338 6.16 0.69 13.75
CA LYS A 338 7.41 1.38 13.36
C LYS A 338 8.22 1.98 14.50
N THR A 339 7.93 1.56 15.72
CA THR A 339 8.62 2.02 16.94
C THR A 339 9.90 1.22 17.17
N THR A 340 10.04 0.05 16.54
CA THR A 340 11.18 -0.84 16.79
C THR A 340 11.74 -1.42 15.49
N VAL A 341 13.03 -1.73 15.52
CA VAL A 341 13.78 -2.37 14.42
C VAL A 341 14.48 -3.61 14.96
N ALA A 342 14.43 -4.71 14.22
CA ALA A 342 15.04 -5.98 14.62
C ALA A 342 16.07 -6.47 13.60
N PHE A 343 17.15 -7.08 14.11
CA PHE A 343 18.22 -7.66 13.32
C PHE A 343 18.52 -9.08 13.77
N ALA A 344 18.67 -10.00 12.81
CA ALA A 344 19.07 -11.38 13.10
C ALA A 344 20.58 -11.42 13.39
N GLN A 345 20.97 -12.12 14.46
CA GLN A 345 22.36 -12.35 14.84
C GLN A 345 22.55 -13.81 15.28
N PRO A 346 23.79 -14.34 15.25
CA PRO A 346 24.06 -15.68 15.78
C PRO A 346 23.63 -15.80 17.26
N GLY A 347 22.64 -16.66 17.53
CA GLY A 347 22.15 -16.95 18.88
C GLY A 347 21.14 -15.94 19.44
N LYS A 348 20.79 -14.88 18.72
CA LYS A 348 19.88 -13.84 19.23
C LYS A 348 19.23 -12.99 18.13
N VAL A 349 18.16 -12.32 18.48
CA VAL A 349 17.64 -11.17 17.73
C VAL A 349 17.99 -9.91 18.52
N VAL A 350 18.60 -8.93 17.85
CA VAL A 350 18.85 -7.61 18.42
C VAL A 350 17.68 -6.72 18.05
N VAL A 351 16.99 -6.16 19.05
CA VAL A 351 15.87 -5.24 18.87
C VAL A 351 16.30 -3.85 19.36
N PHE A 352 16.09 -2.84 18.52
CA PHE A 352 16.29 -1.44 18.87
C PHE A 352 14.95 -0.72 18.90
N ASP A 353 14.65 -0.06 20.00
CA ASP A 353 13.48 0.80 20.13
C ASP A 353 13.84 2.24 19.73
N VAL A 354 13.20 2.73 18.68
CA VAL A 354 13.49 4.03 18.05
C VAL A 354 13.10 5.18 18.98
N GLN A 355 12.07 5.00 19.80
CA GLN A 355 11.51 6.04 20.66
C GLN A 355 12.33 6.20 21.95
N THR A 356 12.70 5.08 22.58
CA THR A 356 13.46 5.05 23.83
C THR A 356 14.97 4.99 23.63
N ARG A 357 15.43 4.64 22.42
CA ARG A 357 16.83 4.35 22.06
C ARG A 357 17.43 3.17 22.83
N GLU A 358 16.59 2.30 23.40
CA GLU A 358 17.03 1.09 24.10
C GLU A 358 17.33 -0.06 23.14
N VAL A 359 18.35 -0.84 23.48
CA VAL A 359 18.72 -2.08 22.78
C VAL A 359 18.33 -3.27 23.65
N SER A 360 17.63 -4.24 23.08
CA SER A 360 17.25 -5.49 23.73
C SER A 360 17.74 -6.69 22.94
N ASP A 361 18.44 -7.59 23.61
CA ASP A 361 18.85 -8.88 23.06
C ASP A 361 17.83 -9.97 23.41
N VAL A 362 17.29 -10.63 22.39
CA VAL A 362 16.32 -11.72 22.54
C VAL A 362 16.99 -13.03 22.15
N ALA A 363 17.30 -13.87 23.13
CA ALA A 363 18.01 -15.12 22.91
C ALA A 363 17.21 -16.11 22.04
N ILE A 364 17.84 -16.65 21.00
CA ILE A 364 17.27 -17.67 20.11
C ILE A 364 18.26 -18.85 20.04
N PRO A 365 17.81 -20.11 20.22
CA PRO A 365 18.70 -21.27 20.19
C PRO A 365 19.11 -21.67 18.75
N SER A 366 19.61 -20.71 17.96
CA SER A 366 20.18 -20.96 16.63
C SER A 366 21.32 -20.00 16.33
N ARG A 367 22.48 -20.56 15.93
CA ARG A 367 23.67 -19.79 15.52
C ARG A 367 23.68 -19.44 14.03
N THR A 368 22.76 -20.02 13.28
CA THR A 368 22.61 -19.94 11.83
C THR A 368 21.41 -19.08 11.45
N LEU A 369 20.88 -18.27 12.39
CA LEU A 369 19.80 -17.33 12.12
C LEU A 369 20.08 -16.50 10.87
N GLU A 370 19.12 -16.52 9.94
CA GLU A 370 19.28 -15.92 8.62
C GLU A 370 18.47 -14.63 8.48
N TRP A 371 17.28 -14.61 9.09
CA TRP A 371 16.36 -13.50 8.95
C TRP A 371 15.53 -13.29 10.21
N VAL A 372 15.04 -12.06 10.33
CA VAL A 372 14.03 -11.65 11.31
C VAL A 372 12.97 -10.83 10.59
N ALA A 373 11.72 -11.01 10.98
CA ALA A 373 10.59 -10.32 10.42
C ALA A 373 9.58 -9.98 11.51
N TRP A 374 9.14 -8.73 11.52
CA TRP A 374 7.98 -8.35 12.30
C TRP A 374 6.68 -8.79 11.64
N ARG A 375 5.73 -9.19 12.47
CA ARG A 375 4.41 -9.66 12.07
C ARG A 375 3.36 -8.99 12.95
N GLY A 376 3.08 -7.72 12.70
CA GLY A 376 2.28 -6.92 13.63
C GLY A 376 3.11 -6.55 14.87
N SER A 377 2.68 -6.99 16.05
CA SER A 377 3.35 -6.70 17.34
C SER A 377 4.32 -7.79 17.81
N TYR A 378 4.55 -8.85 17.04
CA TYR A 378 5.46 -9.93 17.40
C TYR A 378 6.56 -10.12 16.36
N VAL A 379 7.70 -10.62 16.84
CA VAL A 379 8.88 -10.93 16.04
C VAL A 379 8.88 -12.41 15.68
N GLN A 380 9.26 -12.71 14.45
CA GLN A 380 9.56 -14.05 13.98
C GLN A 380 10.97 -14.07 13.42
N ALA A 381 11.77 -15.05 13.81
CA ALA A 381 13.13 -15.25 13.32
C ALA A 381 13.26 -16.65 12.74
N GLY A 382 14.08 -16.81 11.71
CA GLY A 382 14.18 -18.10 11.04
C GLY A 382 15.53 -18.35 10.38
N SER A 383 15.74 -19.62 10.07
CA SER A 383 16.88 -20.17 9.33
C SER A 383 16.46 -21.45 8.63
N ALA A 384 17.37 -22.08 7.89
CA ALA A 384 17.16 -23.44 7.39
C ALA A 384 16.83 -24.46 8.49
N ASP A 385 17.33 -24.24 9.72
CA ASP A 385 17.23 -25.19 10.83
C ASP A 385 15.91 -25.07 11.62
N GLY A 386 15.13 -24.02 11.39
CA GLY A 386 13.87 -23.81 12.12
C GLY A 386 13.35 -22.39 12.12
N LEU A 387 12.21 -22.24 12.79
CA LEU A 387 11.44 -21.01 12.93
C LEU A 387 11.18 -20.74 14.41
N TRP A 388 11.44 -19.52 14.86
CA TRP A 388 11.27 -19.09 16.24
C TRP A 388 10.38 -17.86 16.31
N SER A 389 9.46 -17.85 17.26
CA SER A 389 8.63 -16.69 17.58
C SER A 389 8.94 -16.29 19.02
N PRO A 390 10.02 -15.55 19.26
CA PRO A 390 10.28 -15.05 20.59
C PRO A 390 9.12 -14.14 20.98
N GLY A 391 8.32 -14.56 21.97
CA GLY A 391 7.47 -13.60 22.66
C GLY A 391 8.38 -12.49 23.17
N LEU A 392 7.98 -11.23 23.06
CA LEU A 392 8.75 -10.08 23.58
C LEU A 392 8.83 -10.09 25.13
N SER A 393 8.59 -11.24 25.78
CA SER A 393 8.91 -11.53 27.17
C SER A 393 9.47 -12.96 27.29
N ALA A 394 10.52 -13.14 28.09
CA ALA A 394 11.13 -14.45 28.39
C ALA A 394 10.18 -15.43 29.15
N ARG A 395 8.95 -15.01 29.49
CA ARG A 395 8.01 -15.78 30.34
C ARG A 395 6.88 -16.47 29.58
N TRP A 396 6.69 -16.19 28.30
CA TRP A 396 5.63 -16.82 27.50
C TRP A 396 6.12 -17.15 26.09
N PRO A 397 6.21 -18.43 25.70
CA PRO A 397 6.14 -18.77 24.28
C PRO A 397 4.77 -18.29 23.79
N ALA A 398 4.76 -17.32 22.86
CA ALA A 398 3.53 -16.96 22.21
C ALA A 398 3.01 -18.19 21.45
N PRO A 399 1.68 -18.45 21.42
CA PRO A 399 1.11 -19.41 20.48
C PRO A 399 1.60 -19.08 19.07
N GLU A 400 1.78 -20.11 18.22
CA GLU A 400 1.99 -19.91 16.79
C GLU A 400 1.02 -18.82 16.29
N PRO A 401 1.50 -17.81 15.56
CA PRO A 401 0.64 -16.71 15.17
C PRO A 401 -0.56 -17.24 14.40
N PRO A 402 -1.77 -16.64 14.56
CA PRO A 402 -2.87 -16.97 13.68
C PRO A 402 -2.40 -16.72 12.24
N ARG A 403 -2.30 -17.82 11.47
CA ARG A 403 -1.92 -17.79 10.06
C ARG A 403 -2.81 -16.76 9.39
N ARG A 404 -2.25 -15.65 8.90
CA ARG A 404 -3.04 -14.68 8.12
C ARG A 404 -3.48 -15.40 6.85
N PRO A 405 -4.78 -15.68 6.65
CA PRO A 405 -5.24 -16.35 5.44
C PRO A 405 -4.86 -15.50 4.22
N GLY A 406 -4.15 -16.11 3.25
CA GLY A 406 -3.87 -15.49 1.94
C GLY A 406 -2.53 -14.78 1.79
N ALA A 407 -1.65 -14.80 2.80
CA ALA A 407 -0.25 -14.38 2.60
C ALA A 407 0.46 -15.41 1.70
N ARG A 408 1.18 -14.93 0.68
CA ARG A 408 1.82 -15.74 -0.37
C ARG A 408 3.34 -15.68 -0.23
N GLU A 409 3.98 -16.83 -0.17
CA GLU A 409 5.45 -16.94 -0.13
C GLU A 409 5.92 -17.97 -1.18
N PHE A 410 6.88 -17.58 -2.02
CA PHE A 410 7.47 -18.51 -2.97
C PHE A 410 8.69 -19.21 -2.37
N ARG A 411 8.76 -20.53 -2.51
CA ARG A 411 9.89 -21.34 -2.07
C ARG A 411 10.34 -22.27 -3.19
N VAL A 412 11.55 -22.81 -3.05
CA VAL A 412 12.05 -23.86 -3.92
C VAL A 412 12.05 -25.16 -3.14
N GLU A 413 11.17 -26.09 -3.49
CA GLU A 413 11.11 -27.43 -2.92
C GLU A 413 11.46 -28.46 -4.00
N ALA A 414 12.46 -29.29 -3.74
CA ALA A 414 12.96 -30.29 -4.69
C ALA A 414 13.26 -29.73 -6.11
N GLY A 415 13.76 -28.49 -6.18
CA GLY A 415 14.09 -27.82 -7.45
C GLY A 415 12.89 -27.23 -8.21
N ARG A 416 11.68 -27.27 -7.63
CA ARG A 416 10.47 -26.66 -8.19
C ARG A 416 10.03 -25.46 -7.36
N THR A 417 9.53 -24.44 -8.03
CA THR A 417 8.95 -23.27 -7.38
C THR A 417 7.55 -23.62 -6.86
N VAL A 418 7.36 -23.48 -5.56
CA VAL A 418 6.09 -23.71 -4.87
C VAL A 418 5.62 -22.41 -4.23
N LEU A 419 4.31 -22.18 -4.25
CA LEU A 419 3.65 -21.08 -3.57
C LEU A 419 3.03 -21.61 -2.28
N ASP A 420 3.59 -21.21 -1.16
CA ASP A 420 2.95 -21.34 0.14
C ASP A 420 1.93 -20.21 0.26
N GLU A 421 0.69 -20.47 -0.15
CA GLU A 421 -0.44 -19.68 0.29
C GLU A 421 -0.71 -20.09 1.72
N ARG A 422 -0.34 -19.26 2.71
CA ARG A 422 -0.55 -19.54 4.13
C ARG A 422 -2.04 -19.58 4.43
N ALA A 423 -2.65 -20.72 4.15
CA ALA A 423 -4.05 -21.01 4.37
C ALA A 423 -4.29 -21.12 5.89
N PRO A 424 -5.53 -20.88 6.36
CA PRO A 424 -5.89 -21.12 7.75
C PRO A 424 -5.72 -22.58 8.18
N ASP A 425 -5.69 -23.51 7.21
CA ASP A 425 -5.48 -24.93 7.42
C ASP A 425 -3.99 -25.27 7.56
N PRO A 426 -3.55 -25.82 8.71
CA PRO A 426 -2.16 -26.24 8.91
C PRO A 426 -1.70 -27.40 8.02
N SER A 427 -2.62 -28.11 7.37
CA SER A 427 -2.36 -29.21 6.44
C SER A 427 -2.28 -28.81 4.97
N ALA A 428 -2.56 -27.54 4.65
CA ALA A 428 -2.46 -27.01 3.30
C ALA A 428 -1.03 -27.14 2.78
N ARG A 429 -0.89 -27.78 1.62
CA ARG A 429 0.42 -27.99 0.98
C ARG A 429 0.74 -26.84 0.03
N PRO A 430 2.02 -26.45 -0.12
CA PRO A 430 2.43 -25.48 -1.12
C PRO A 430 1.93 -25.86 -2.51
N LEU A 431 1.34 -24.91 -3.22
CA LEU A 431 0.83 -25.11 -4.57
C LEU A 431 1.99 -25.07 -5.55
N ALA A 432 2.13 -26.11 -6.39
CA ALA A 432 3.06 -26.02 -7.51
C ALA A 432 2.55 -24.96 -8.50
N VAL A 433 3.35 -23.93 -8.75
CA VAL A 433 2.97 -22.88 -9.70
C VAL A 433 3.52 -23.21 -11.07
N ALA A 434 2.64 -23.15 -12.09
CA ALA A 434 3.03 -23.44 -13.47
C ALA A 434 3.98 -22.38 -14.05
N TRP A 435 3.85 -21.14 -13.57
CA TRP A 435 4.70 -20.01 -13.92
C TRP A 435 4.80 -19.03 -12.73
N PRO A 436 5.95 -18.41 -12.47
CA PRO A 436 7.17 -18.58 -13.24
C PRO A 436 7.90 -19.87 -12.82
N ARG A 437 8.40 -20.64 -13.81
CA ARG A 437 9.21 -21.87 -13.60
C ARG A 437 10.60 -21.56 -13.02
N THR A 438 10.76 -20.39 -12.44
CA THR A 438 12.00 -19.71 -12.14
C THR A 438 12.24 -19.68 -10.65
N ARG A 439 13.52 -19.56 -10.28
CA ARG A 439 13.90 -19.52 -8.87
C ARG A 439 13.64 -18.10 -8.32
N PRO A 440 12.86 -17.94 -7.22
CA PRO A 440 12.77 -16.66 -6.54
C PRO A 440 14.15 -16.24 -6.03
N VAL A 441 14.40 -14.93 -6.03
CA VAL A 441 15.66 -14.33 -5.59
C VAL A 441 15.35 -13.24 -4.57
N GLY A 442 15.97 -13.31 -3.40
CA GLY A 442 15.76 -12.33 -2.34
C GLY A 442 14.41 -12.52 -1.63
N ASP A 443 13.93 -11.44 -1.01
CA ASP A 443 12.73 -11.44 -0.20
C ASP A 443 11.45 -11.33 -1.04
N THR A 444 10.33 -11.84 -0.49
CA THR A 444 8.98 -11.63 -1.03
C THR A 444 8.23 -10.63 -0.17
N VAL A 445 7.53 -9.68 -0.81
CA VAL A 445 6.60 -8.75 -0.15
C VAL A 445 5.17 -9.20 -0.39
N SER A 446 4.42 -9.56 0.66
CA SER A 446 3.04 -10.04 0.48
C SER A 446 2.13 -9.63 1.64
N ASN A 447 0.93 -9.18 1.27
CA ASN A 447 -0.20 -8.95 2.16
C ASN A 447 -1.43 -9.76 1.70
N ALA A 448 -2.58 -9.58 2.36
CA ALA A 448 -3.81 -10.32 2.07
C ALA A 448 -4.42 -10.09 0.67
N ARG A 449 -3.93 -9.11 -0.10
CA ARG A 449 -4.47 -8.73 -1.42
C ARG A 449 -3.44 -8.85 -2.54
N GLN A 450 -2.15 -8.66 -2.23
CA GLN A 450 -1.11 -8.48 -3.23
C GLN A 450 0.18 -9.16 -2.77
N PHE A 451 0.95 -9.67 -3.72
CA PHE A 451 2.30 -10.16 -3.50
C PHE A 451 3.25 -9.59 -4.56
N ALA A 452 4.53 -9.47 -4.26
CA ALA A 452 5.57 -9.33 -5.26
C ALA A 452 6.88 -10.02 -4.85
N SER A 453 7.57 -10.59 -5.83
CA SER A 453 8.89 -11.21 -5.64
C SER A 453 9.73 -11.08 -6.90
N VAL A 454 11.05 -11.07 -6.73
CA VAL A 454 12.01 -11.13 -7.83
C VAL A 454 12.24 -12.58 -8.22
N PHE A 455 12.41 -12.83 -9.51
CA PHE A 455 12.72 -14.14 -10.06
C PHE A 455 13.85 -14.06 -11.09
N ARG A 456 14.65 -15.13 -11.19
CA ARG A 456 15.67 -15.28 -12.23
C ARG A 456 15.14 -16.16 -13.37
N LEU A 457 15.02 -15.61 -14.57
CA LEU A 457 14.61 -16.34 -15.76
C LEU A 457 15.69 -17.37 -16.15
N ALA A 458 15.28 -18.59 -16.53
CA ALA A 458 16.17 -19.53 -17.19
C ALA A 458 16.29 -19.20 -18.68
N ALA A 459 17.35 -19.70 -19.34
CA ALA A 459 17.65 -19.38 -20.75
C ALA A 459 16.53 -19.75 -21.75
N GLY A 460 15.56 -20.58 -21.38
CA GLY A 460 14.38 -20.92 -22.19
C GLY A 460 13.09 -20.21 -21.79
N ASP A 461 13.04 -19.54 -20.63
CA ASP A 461 11.85 -18.86 -20.12
C ASP A 461 11.67 -17.45 -20.72
N SER A 462 12.67 -16.95 -21.45
CA SER A 462 12.67 -15.65 -22.11
C SER A 462 12.04 -15.64 -23.51
N HIS A 463 11.71 -16.81 -24.06
CA HIS A 463 11.10 -16.91 -25.39
C HIS A 463 9.75 -16.18 -25.44
N GLY A 464 9.61 -15.25 -26.38
CA GLY A 464 8.39 -14.44 -26.55
C GLY A 464 8.32 -13.20 -25.66
N ILE A 465 9.35 -12.91 -24.88
CA ILE A 465 9.49 -11.66 -24.14
C ILE A 465 10.26 -10.65 -25.01
N GLU A 466 9.62 -9.54 -25.33
CA GLU A 466 10.18 -8.40 -26.09
C GLU A 466 11.13 -7.54 -25.23
N ALA A 467 12.18 -8.15 -24.69
CA ALA A 467 13.26 -7.47 -23.96
C ALA A 467 14.62 -8.07 -24.38
N VAL A 468 15.72 -7.31 -24.25
CA VAL A 468 17.06 -7.80 -24.62
C VAL A 468 17.61 -8.71 -23.53
N ASP A 469 17.85 -9.99 -23.84
CA ASP A 469 18.37 -11.05 -22.94
C ASP A 469 17.85 -10.96 -21.49
N PRO A 470 16.52 -10.99 -21.25
CA PRO A 470 15.99 -10.75 -19.93
C PRO A 470 16.36 -11.89 -18.99
N ARG A 471 17.08 -11.55 -17.90
CA ARG A 471 17.49 -12.54 -16.89
C ARG A 471 16.74 -12.42 -15.57
N ARG A 472 16.05 -11.31 -15.35
CA ARG A 472 15.32 -11.04 -14.10
C ARG A 472 13.98 -10.42 -14.38
N VAL A 473 13.04 -10.77 -13.52
CA VAL A 473 11.69 -10.21 -13.53
C VAL A 473 11.22 -9.98 -12.10
N ILE A 474 10.38 -8.96 -11.91
CA ILE A 474 9.55 -8.86 -10.72
C ILE A 474 8.14 -9.28 -11.13
N VAL A 475 7.58 -10.25 -10.43
CA VAL A 475 6.18 -10.64 -10.58
C VAL A 475 5.41 -10.06 -9.41
N ALA A 476 4.29 -9.40 -9.70
CA ALA A 476 3.46 -8.74 -8.70
C ALA A 476 1.96 -8.87 -9.00
N THR A 477 1.13 -9.02 -7.98
CA THR A 477 -0.34 -9.06 -8.13
C THR A 477 -0.95 -7.66 -8.02
N ASN A 478 -1.84 -7.33 -8.94
CA ASN A 478 -2.58 -6.07 -8.95
C ASN A 478 -3.79 -6.11 -7.97
N SER A 479 -4.49 -4.99 -7.82
CA SER A 479 -5.65 -4.87 -6.90
C SER A 479 -6.85 -5.75 -7.26
N LEU A 480 -6.89 -6.25 -8.49
CA LEU A 480 -7.92 -7.17 -9.00
C LEU A 480 -7.53 -8.65 -8.82
N GLY A 481 -6.36 -8.95 -8.26
CA GLY A 481 -5.89 -10.32 -8.05
C GLY A 481 -5.21 -10.94 -9.28
N HIS A 482 -4.87 -10.14 -10.28
CA HIS A 482 -4.16 -10.60 -11.47
C HIS A 482 -2.66 -10.33 -11.38
N ASP A 483 -1.86 -11.31 -11.77
CA ASP A 483 -0.41 -11.16 -11.80
C ASP A 483 0.03 -10.32 -13.01
N ARG A 484 1.10 -9.56 -12.78
CA ARG A 484 1.79 -8.72 -13.75
C ARG A 484 3.28 -8.94 -13.61
N MET A 485 4.01 -8.68 -14.68
CA MET A 485 5.44 -8.82 -14.69
C MET A 485 6.14 -7.52 -15.12
N LEU A 486 7.19 -7.15 -14.39
CA LEU A 486 8.14 -6.13 -14.77
C LEU A 486 9.43 -6.83 -15.22
N VAL A 487 9.75 -6.73 -16.49
CA VAL A 487 10.89 -7.44 -17.12
C VAL A 487 12.10 -6.53 -17.19
N PHE A 488 13.25 -7.00 -16.71
CA PHE A 488 14.50 -6.26 -16.82
C PHE A 488 15.30 -6.77 -18.02
N GLY A 489 15.45 -5.92 -19.04
CA GLY A 489 16.40 -6.15 -20.13
C GLY A 489 17.86 -5.95 -19.69
N GLU A 490 18.78 -6.57 -20.40
CA GLU A 490 20.23 -6.47 -20.26
C GLU A 490 20.88 -5.66 -21.40
N GLU A 491 20.19 -4.66 -21.96
CA GLU A 491 20.79 -3.69 -22.89
C GLU A 491 22.02 -3.01 -22.26
N GLN A 492 21.92 -2.74 -20.96
CA GLN A 492 23.03 -2.40 -20.07
C GLN A 492 22.92 -3.28 -18.81
N PRO A 493 24.00 -3.95 -18.38
CA PRO A 493 23.94 -4.88 -17.27
C PRO A 493 23.70 -4.15 -15.94
N ARG A 494 22.69 -4.60 -15.20
CA ARG A 494 22.49 -4.23 -13.79
C ARG A 494 23.40 -5.05 -12.88
N SER A 495 23.57 -4.59 -11.65
CA SER A 495 24.29 -5.37 -10.64
C SER A 495 23.64 -6.74 -10.42
N ALA A 496 24.47 -7.73 -10.08
CA ALA A 496 24.05 -9.09 -9.81
C ALA A 496 23.10 -9.22 -8.60
N ASP A 497 22.96 -8.18 -7.77
CA ASP A 497 22.05 -8.18 -6.62
C ASP A 497 20.79 -7.30 -6.82
N CYS A 498 20.62 -6.71 -8.00
CA CYS A 498 19.36 -6.05 -8.38
C CYS A 498 18.24 -7.08 -8.58
N CYS A 499 16.95 -6.82 -8.39
CA CYS A 499 16.31 -5.56 -8.09
C CYS A 499 15.36 -5.79 -6.91
N ALA A 500 15.93 -5.76 -5.70
CA ALA A 500 15.26 -6.21 -4.49
C ALA A 500 13.95 -5.45 -4.25
N VAL A 501 12.86 -6.18 -4.03
CA VAL A 501 11.58 -5.58 -3.63
C VAL A 501 11.67 -5.04 -2.21
N LEU A 502 11.13 -3.86 -1.96
CA LEU A 502 11.22 -3.16 -0.68
C LEU A 502 9.88 -3.09 0.06
N GLY A 503 8.76 -3.18 -0.68
CA GLY A 503 7.41 -3.17 -0.12
C GLY A 503 6.41 -2.44 -1.00
N TRP A 504 5.17 -2.33 -0.53
CA TRP A 504 4.07 -1.68 -1.27
C TRP A 504 3.74 -0.32 -0.70
N THR A 505 3.64 0.72 -1.51
CA THR A 505 3.10 2.00 -1.04
C THR A 505 1.64 1.86 -0.59
N VAL A 506 1.15 2.85 0.17
CA VAL A 506 -0.28 2.91 0.57
C VAL A 506 -1.22 2.93 -0.64
N ARG A 507 -0.76 3.44 -1.78
CA ARG A 507 -1.52 3.48 -3.04
C ARG A 507 -1.40 2.20 -3.87
N GLY A 508 -0.57 1.24 -3.44
CA GLY A 508 -0.37 -0.04 -4.12
C GLY A 508 0.71 0.00 -5.22
N GLU A 509 1.62 0.97 -5.19
CA GLU A 509 2.81 0.93 -6.04
C GLU A 509 3.87 0.02 -5.40
N LEU A 510 4.49 -0.85 -6.18
CA LEU A 510 5.55 -1.73 -5.69
C LEU A 510 6.88 -0.98 -5.68
N MET A 511 7.47 -0.81 -4.51
CA MET A 511 8.81 -0.24 -4.35
C MET A 511 9.88 -1.32 -4.52
N TYR A 512 10.94 -1.00 -5.25
CA TYR A 512 12.09 -1.86 -5.45
C TYR A 512 13.38 -1.06 -5.60
N LEU A 513 14.52 -1.70 -5.34
CA LEU A 513 15.84 -1.14 -5.52
C LEU A 513 16.38 -1.48 -6.92
N SER A 514 16.78 -0.49 -7.70
CA SER A 514 17.52 -0.66 -8.96
C SER A 514 18.98 -0.29 -8.76
N THR A 515 19.90 -1.23 -8.97
CA THR A 515 21.34 -0.96 -8.94
C THR A 515 21.90 -1.05 -10.35
N ALA A 516 22.16 0.12 -10.93
CA ALA A 516 22.64 0.30 -12.29
C ALA A 516 24.01 1.02 -12.29
N PRO A 517 24.72 1.08 -13.43
CA PRO A 517 25.96 1.85 -13.53
C PRO A 517 25.80 3.34 -13.20
N SER A 518 24.61 3.91 -13.38
CA SER A 518 24.26 5.29 -13.01
C SER A 518 24.09 5.52 -11.51
N GLY A 519 24.09 4.46 -10.71
CA GLY A 519 23.91 4.48 -9.26
C GLY A 519 22.79 3.58 -8.77
N THR A 520 22.52 3.69 -7.47
CA THR A 520 21.44 2.94 -6.81
C THR A 520 20.22 3.82 -6.65
N TRP A 521 19.07 3.30 -7.05
CA TRP A 521 17.80 4.02 -7.07
C TRP A 521 16.71 3.24 -6.36
N ILE A 522 15.91 3.93 -5.57
CA ILE A 522 14.63 3.44 -5.10
C ILE A 522 13.60 3.82 -6.17
N MET A 523 12.98 2.81 -6.74
CA MET A 523 11.99 2.92 -7.81
C MET A 523 10.62 2.47 -7.30
N ALA A 524 9.56 2.91 -7.96
CA ALA A 524 8.20 2.46 -7.69
C ALA A 524 7.48 2.09 -9.00
N TRP A 525 6.96 0.88 -9.06
CA TRP A 525 6.18 0.38 -10.19
C TRP A 525 4.69 0.39 -9.85
N ASP A 526 3.92 1.15 -10.62
CA ASP A 526 2.46 1.05 -10.58
C ASP A 526 2.03 -0.20 -11.37
N VAL A 527 1.58 -1.21 -10.65
CA VAL A 527 1.22 -2.52 -11.21
C VAL A 527 -0.07 -2.45 -12.04
N GLU A 528 -0.89 -1.41 -11.86
CA GLU A 528 -2.12 -1.20 -12.64
C GLU A 528 -1.85 -0.49 -13.96
N SER A 529 -1.13 0.64 -13.91
CA SER A 529 -0.83 1.42 -15.12
C SER A 529 0.39 0.92 -15.88
N GLY A 530 1.30 0.22 -15.20
CA GLY A 530 2.58 -0.26 -15.73
C GLY A 530 3.71 0.75 -15.61
N VAL A 531 3.43 1.97 -15.14
CA VAL A 531 4.40 3.06 -15.11
C VAL A 531 5.42 2.86 -14.00
N VAL A 532 6.70 3.02 -14.35
CA VAL A 532 7.81 3.02 -13.41
C VAL A 532 8.20 4.44 -13.07
N HIS A 533 8.34 4.72 -11.77
CA HIS A 533 8.68 6.02 -11.23
C HIS A 533 9.99 5.96 -10.46
N ARG A 534 10.73 7.07 -10.45
CA ARG A 534 11.84 7.27 -9.52
C ARG A 534 11.32 7.84 -8.20
N VAL A 535 11.76 7.28 -7.08
CA VAL A 535 11.38 7.73 -5.74
C VAL A 535 12.52 8.50 -5.09
N SER A 536 13.70 7.89 -5.02
CA SER A 536 14.87 8.45 -4.37
C SER A 536 16.15 7.87 -4.97
N GLN A 537 17.22 8.64 -4.99
CA GLN A 537 18.56 8.14 -5.27
C GLN A 537 19.24 7.77 -3.96
N PHE A 538 19.72 6.54 -3.83
CA PHE A 538 20.49 6.11 -2.67
C PHE A 538 21.98 6.13 -3.02
N LEU A 539 22.74 7.04 -2.40
CA LEU A 539 24.18 7.11 -2.63
C LEU A 539 24.85 5.95 -1.89
N THR A 540 25.54 5.09 -2.64
CA THR A 540 26.19 3.88 -2.13
C THR A 540 27.70 3.97 -2.27
N SER A 541 28.42 3.22 -1.44
CA SER A 541 29.89 3.10 -1.44
C SER A 541 30.30 1.70 -0.98
N ASP A 542 31.60 1.39 -0.95
CA ASP A 542 32.08 0.13 -0.39
C ASP A 542 31.70 -0.06 1.08
N ALA A 543 31.59 1.06 1.81
CA ALA A 543 31.14 1.10 3.19
C ALA A 543 29.61 1.06 3.33
N VAL A 544 28.87 1.57 2.33
CA VAL A 544 27.40 1.61 2.34
C VAL A 544 26.86 0.83 1.13
N PRO A 545 26.63 -0.50 1.27
CA PRO A 545 26.11 -1.31 0.18
C PRO A 545 24.68 -0.89 -0.20
N PRO A 546 24.19 -1.28 -1.38
CA PRO A 546 22.82 -1.05 -1.83
C PRO A 546 21.82 -1.95 -1.07
N LEU A 547 21.74 -1.78 0.25
CA LEU A 547 20.87 -2.55 1.14
C LEU A 547 20.15 -1.60 2.09
N ILE A 548 18.83 -1.53 1.96
CA ILE A 548 17.96 -0.66 2.73
C ILE A 548 16.63 -1.37 2.98
N ALA A 549 16.08 -1.23 4.19
CA ALA A 549 14.72 -1.63 4.51
C ALA A 549 13.89 -0.37 4.78
N LEU A 550 12.63 -0.39 4.34
CA LEU A 550 11.74 0.75 4.46
C LEU A 550 10.79 0.55 5.64
N GLY A 551 10.65 1.58 6.46
CA GLY A 551 9.65 1.67 7.50
C GLY A 551 8.27 1.92 6.90
N ALA A 552 7.22 1.65 7.67
CA ALA A 552 5.88 1.58 7.13
C ALA A 552 5.27 2.96 6.72
N ARG A 553 6.05 4.06 6.77
CA ARG A 553 5.63 5.36 6.20
C ARG A 553 5.57 5.23 4.68
N PHE A 554 6.39 4.33 4.15
CA PHE A 554 6.53 4.09 2.72
C PHE A 554 5.95 2.75 2.28
N THR A 555 5.91 1.75 3.16
CA THR A 555 5.52 0.38 2.80
C THR A 555 4.40 -0.19 3.68
N VAL A 556 3.53 -1.02 3.11
CA VAL A 556 2.49 -1.77 3.81
C VAL A 556 2.81 -3.26 3.78
N SER A 557 2.73 -3.90 4.95
CA SER A 557 3.04 -5.32 5.20
C SER A 557 1.84 -6.25 5.03
#